data_AF-A0A0N5APE3-F1
#
_entry.id   AF-A0A0N5APE3-F1
#
_cell.length_a   1.000
_cell.length_b   1.000
_cell.length_c   1.000
_cell.angle_alpha   90.00
_cell.angle_beta   90.00
_cell.angle_gamma   90.00
#
_symmetry.space_group_name_H-M   'P 1'
#
loop_
_entity.id
_entity.type
_entity.pdbx_description
1 polymer ?
#
loop_
_entity_poly.entity_id
_entity_poly.type
_entity_poly.pdbx_seq_one_letter_code
_entity_poly.pdbx_strand_id
1 'polypeptide(L)'
;MWTSWFVLNFLCCCCCQFCCQLAAATAATVAVEQCCHRHGVSDDCAKTLCNPKNIPDDFAVYNIFDRHMNCFPFMAAISECLADRRNHMHCCVRDAKDRDEDACFTMCRGEAPGRDLPWDKFQTCFAINVEPMYKCFLEGYQTIPSAPQSLRILLKTNNSVSLAWNAPQTNAHLIGSYHVTLTDADDTGNVRTENTRDSKITIGNLESDSKYIVSVVAVTRDGLRRSLSAEKLHFFTFGAAPQITAYRETVSVPRQGSSVTLACRMIITGTVHRPTRTQWLKFNEHTKRFEQITEYLSSSYISFADSPRYFVMTLKISPIQESTAGQYRCYVSNDLGSAQAEISVSIRNKVVPKPTPPESPASCCKRQGIRALCAAFCGNDRSKKTALKTEVFIKHHCEDETEKFLACSASDSDEGACCLRNKIPSNCLFLCDGSKVINKNIPHLCAPYSIIIFQCRMEEAEDRPEVVTGLKVNSDRPESDKFSVAWNKAAKADVYHVYYRKNSNDWILQTTQDVQVQLEGPVEEIVVVSSNSVGNAHAARISKQNGRWKASYY
;
A
#
# COMPACT_ATOMS: atom_id res chain seq x y z
N MET A 1 -40.24 -58.70 34.67
CA MET A 1 -39.59 -57.86 35.71
C MET A 1 -38.33 -57.13 35.21
N TRP A 2 -38.26 -56.66 33.96
CA TRP A 2 -37.04 -56.01 33.42
C TRP A 2 -37.32 -54.70 32.65
N THR A 3 -38.48 -54.07 32.85
CA THR A 3 -38.84 -52.79 32.21
C THR A 3 -38.94 -51.61 33.19
N SER A 4 -39.06 -51.85 34.51
CA SER A 4 -39.11 -50.78 35.51
C SER A 4 -37.74 -50.26 35.97
N TRP A 5 -36.64 -50.99 35.74
CA TRP A 5 -35.30 -50.58 36.18
C TRP A 5 -34.58 -49.60 35.21
N PHE A 6 -34.90 -49.65 33.91
CA PHE A 6 -34.33 -48.74 32.92
C PHE A 6 -34.95 -47.33 32.96
N VAL A 7 -36.24 -47.24 33.28
CA VAL A 7 -36.96 -45.96 33.40
C VAL A 7 -36.51 -45.19 34.65
N LEU A 8 -36.22 -45.88 35.76
CA LEU A 8 -35.72 -45.25 36.99
C LEU A 8 -34.30 -44.67 36.81
N ASN A 9 -33.41 -45.35 36.08
CA ASN A 9 -32.04 -44.85 35.86
C ASN A 9 -31.98 -43.64 34.89
N PHE A 10 -32.84 -43.60 33.86
CA PHE A 10 -32.94 -42.43 32.97
C PHE A 10 -33.57 -41.22 33.67
N LEU A 11 -34.61 -41.42 34.50
CA LEU A 11 -35.22 -40.35 35.31
C LEU A 11 -34.26 -39.81 36.37
N CYS A 12 -33.43 -40.67 36.98
CA CYS A 12 -32.44 -40.25 37.98
C CYS A 12 -31.29 -39.42 37.34
N CYS A 13 -30.85 -39.78 36.13
CA CYS A 13 -29.83 -39.03 35.40
C CYS A 13 -30.34 -37.67 34.88
N CYS A 14 -31.58 -37.60 34.38
CA CYS A 14 -32.23 -36.33 34.02
C CYS A 14 -32.51 -35.44 35.24
N CYS A 15 -32.95 -36.01 36.38
CA CYS A 15 -33.12 -35.25 37.62
C CYS A 15 -31.79 -34.70 38.15
N CYS A 16 -30.68 -35.44 38.04
CA CYS A 16 -29.35 -34.94 38.39
C CYS A 16 -28.92 -33.78 37.47
N GLN A 17 -29.16 -33.89 36.17
CA GLN A 17 -28.79 -32.83 35.22
C GLN A 17 -29.63 -31.56 35.40
N PHE A 18 -30.94 -31.70 35.65
CA PHE A 18 -31.83 -30.60 35.98
C PHE A 18 -31.51 -29.97 37.34
N CYS A 19 -31.20 -30.79 38.37
CA CYS A 19 -30.74 -30.29 39.67
C CYS A 19 -29.39 -29.56 39.57
N CYS A 20 -28.43 -30.06 38.79
CA CYS A 20 -27.16 -29.38 38.55
C CYS A 20 -27.35 -28.04 37.81
N GLN A 21 -28.28 -27.97 36.85
CA GLN A 21 -28.62 -26.74 36.13
C GLN A 21 -29.28 -25.71 37.04
N LEU A 22 -30.26 -26.12 37.87
CA LEU A 22 -30.87 -25.24 38.87
C LEU A 22 -29.86 -24.76 39.92
N ALA A 23 -28.97 -25.63 40.39
CA ALA A 23 -27.91 -25.30 41.33
C ALA A 23 -26.87 -24.32 40.74
N ALA A 24 -26.53 -24.45 39.46
CA ALA A 24 -25.65 -23.52 38.76
C ALA A 24 -26.30 -22.14 38.58
N ALA A 25 -27.60 -22.09 38.25
CA ALA A 25 -28.35 -20.84 38.12
C ALA A 25 -28.53 -20.13 39.47
N THR A 26 -28.73 -20.85 40.57
CA THR A 26 -28.78 -20.26 41.92
C THR A 26 -27.42 -19.76 42.39
N ALA A 27 -26.34 -20.50 42.13
CA ALA A 27 -24.98 -20.04 42.43
C ALA A 27 -24.61 -18.78 41.63
N ALA A 28 -24.99 -18.70 40.35
CA ALA A 28 -24.73 -17.53 39.51
C ALA A 28 -25.50 -16.29 40.01
N THR A 29 -26.78 -16.43 40.39
CA THR A 29 -27.54 -15.28 40.93
C THR A 29 -26.95 -14.72 42.23
N VAL A 30 -26.45 -15.60 43.10
CA VAL A 30 -25.78 -15.17 44.34
C VAL A 30 -24.46 -14.46 44.03
N ALA A 31 -23.74 -14.88 42.98
CA ALA A 31 -22.51 -14.24 42.55
C ALA A 31 -22.73 -12.81 42.01
N VAL A 32 -23.84 -12.55 41.31
CA VAL A 32 -24.20 -11.21 40.80
C VAL A 32 -24.49 -10.25 41.95
N GLU A 33 -25.30 -10.67 42.92
CA GLU A 33 -25.62 -9.85 44.09
C GLU A 33 -24.34 -9.49 44.86
N GLN A 34 -23.49 -10.49 45.14
CA GLN A 34 -22.19 -10.27 45.80
C GLN A 34 -21.24 -9.38 44.99
N CYS A 35 -21.29 -9.46 43.65
CA CYS A 35 -20.55 -8.56 42.77
C CYS A 35 -21.00 -7.11 42.99
N CYS A 36 -22.30 -6.83 42.91
CA CYS A 36 -22.82 -5.48 43.11
C CYS A 36 -22.47 -4.89 44.48
N HIS A 37 -22.57 -5.69 45.55
CA HIS A 37 -22.21 -5.24 46.90
C HIS A 37 -20.72 -4.88 46.99
N ARG A 38 -19.83 -5.66 46.38
CA ARG A 38 -18.38 -5.37 46.34
C ARG A 38 -18.05 -4.10 45.56
N HIS A 39 -18.85 -3.76 44.55
CA HIS A 39 -18.70 -2.52 43.78
C HIS A 39 -19.39 -1.31 44.45
N GLY A 40 -19.96 -1.48 45.66
CA GLY A 40 -20.57 -0.38 46.41
C GLY A 40 -21.90 0.11 45.83
N VAL A 41 -22.61 -0.73 45.06
CA VAL A 41 -23.97 -0.43 44.62
C VAL A 41 -24.86 -0.29 45.86
N SER A 42 -25.67 0.78 45.92
CA SER A 42 -26.58 1.00 47.05
C SER A 42 -27.57 -0.16 47.23
N ASP A 43 -27.99 -0.42 48.46
CA ASP A 43 -28.87 -1.55 48.78
C ASP A 43 -30.19 -1.52 47.97
N ASP A 44 -30.78 -0.34 47.80
CA ASP A 44 -32.02 -0.15 47.02
C ASP A 44 -31.83 -0.48 45.53
N CYS A 45 -30.70 -0.08 44.94
CA CYS A 45 -30.36 -0.41 43.56
C CYS A 45 -29.97 -1.88 43.41
N ALA A 46 -29.22 -2.45 44.35
CA ALA A 46 -28.80 -3.84 44.31
C ALA A 46 -30.00 -4.80 44.44
N LYS A 47 -30.92 -4.52 45.36
CA LYS A 47 -32.15 -5.30 45.56
C LYS A 47 -33.06 -5.30 44.32
N THR A 48 -33.06 -4.19 43.58
CA THR A 48 -33.92 -4.00 42.41
C THR A 48 -33.28 -4.54 41.13
N LEU A 49 -31.97 -4.32 40.91
CA LEU A 49 -31.33 -4.55 39.60
C LEU A 49 -30.26 -5.65 39.59
N CYS A 50 -29.76 -6.12 40.73
CA CYS A 50 -28.67 -7.10 40.78
C CYS A 50 -29.13 -8.55 40.96
N ASN A 51 -30.44 -8.80 40.94
CA ASN A 51 -30.98 -10.15 40.97
C ASN A 51 -31.74 -10.46 39.67
N PRO A 52 -31.13 -11.19 38.72
CA PRO A 52 -31.77 -11.47 37.44
C PRO A 52 -32.98 -12.41 37.52
N LYS A 53 -33.24 -13.05 38.68
CA LYS A 53 -34.51 -13.79 38.93
C LYS A 53 -35.65 -12.88 39.36
N ASN A 54 -35.34 -11.72 39.94
CA ASN A 54 -36.33 -10.75 40.35
C ASN A 54 -36.36 -9.61 39.33
N ILE A 55 -37.11 -9.83 38.24
CA ILE A 55 -37.22 -8.86 37.15
C ILE A 55 -37.98 -7.64 37.67
N PRO A 56 -37.43 -6.41 37.53
CA PRO A 56 -38.15 -5.18 37.87
C PRO A 56 -39.48 -5.10 37.13
N ASP A 57 -40.55 -4.74 37.84
CA ASP A 57 -41.81 -4.38 37.21
C ASP A 57 -41.75 -2.96 36.61
N ASP A 58 -42.76 -2.60 35.81
CA ASP A 58 -42.80 -1.31 35.12
C ASP A 58 -42.61 -0.14 36.10
N PHE A 59 -43.29 -0.17 37.26
CA PHE A 59 -43.17 0.89 38.28
C PHE A 59 -41.75 0.99 38.84
N ALA A 60 -41.09 -0.13 39.14
CA ALA A 60 -39.72 -0.14 39.60
C ALA A 60 -38.75 0.43 38.55
N VAL A 61 -38.97 0.14 37.25
CA VAL A 61 -38.16 0.70 36.15
C VAL A 61 -38.26 2.23 36.06
N TYR A 62 -39.41 2.82 36.35
CA TYR A 62 -39.54 4.28 36.40
C TYR A 62 -38.82 4.88 37.63
N ASN A 63 -38.82 4.16 38.76
CA ASN A 63 -38.30 4.68 40.03
C ASN A 63 -36.77 4.54 40.19
N ILE A 64 -36.10 3.63 39.46
CA ILE A 64 -34.65 3.40 39.62
C ILE A 64 -33.79 4.63 39.28
N PHE A 65 -34.31 5.59 38.50
CA PHE A 65 -33.62 6.82 38.16
C PHE A 65 -34.18 8.06 38.85
N ASP A 66 -35.19 7.89 39.70
CA ASP A 66 -35.69 8.99 40.53
C ASP A 66 -34.62 9.45 41.52
N ARG A 67 -34.76 10.70 41.97
CA ARG A 67 -33.83 11.34 42.94
C ARG A 67 -33.63 10.53 44.22
N HIS A 68 -34.61 9.71 44.60
CA HIS A 68 -34.56 8.90 45.82
C HIS A 68 -33.69 7.64 45.67
N MET A 69 -33.77 6.92 44.54
CA MET A 69 -32.97 5.70 44.29
C MET A 69 -31.67 5.98 43.56
N ASN A 70 -31.70 6.83 42.52
CA ASN A 70 -30.57 7.31 41.73
C ASN A 70 -29.55 6.21 41.35
N CYS A 71 -29.99 5.16 40.65
CA CYS A 71 -29.14 4.03 40.28
C CYS A 71 -28.17 4.31 39.11
N PHE A 72 -28.32 5.45 38.42
CA PHE A 72 -27.51 5.80 37.24
C PHE A 72 -25.98 5.70 37.46
N PRO A 73 -25.40 6.23 38.56
CA PRO A 73 -23.95 6.13 38.81
C PRO A 73 -23.44 4.70 38.96
N PHE A 74 -24.32 3.76 39.33
CA PHE A 74 -24.01 2.36 39.55
C PHE A 74 -24.23 1.49 38.31
N MET A 75 -24.80 2.02 37.24
CA MET A 75 -25.18 1.22 36.06
C MET A 75 -24.00 0.52 35.40
N ALA A 76 -22.80 1.08 35.46
CA ALA A 76 -21.59 0.41 34.98
C ALA A 76 -21.31 -0.88 35.78
N ALA A 77 -21.32 -0.79 37.11
CA ALA A 77 -21.09 -1.92 38.01
C ALA A 77 -22.21 -2.96 37.90
N ILE A 78 -23.48 -2.53 37.88
CA ILE A 78 -24.64 -3.40 37.72
C ILE A 78 -24.54 -4.18 36.41
N SER A 79 -24.22 -3.50 35.31
CA SER A 79 -24.05 -4.13 33.99
C SER A 79 -22.92 -5.17 34.01
N GLU A 80 -21.74 -4.80 34.51
CA GLU A 80 -20.58 -5.71 34.61
C GLU A 80 -20.94 -6.97 35.40
N CYS A 81 -21.62 -6.81 36.52
CA CYS A 81 -22.05 -7.91 37.38
C CYS A 81 -23.12 -8.79 36.72
N LEU A 82 -24.13 -8.22 36.05
CA LEU A 82 -25.18 -8.97 35.34
C LEU A 82 -24.64 -9.73 34.13
N ALA A 83 -23.69 -9.14 33.40
CA ALA A 83 -23.07 -9.86 32.29
C ALA A 83 -22.15 -10.99 32.77
N ASP A 84 -21.63 -10.91 34.01
CA ASP A 84 -20.70 -11.88 34.62
C ASP A 84 -19.64 -12.39 33.62
N ARG A 85 -19.02 -11.42 32.92
CA ARG A 85 -17.99 -11.62 31.89
C ARG A 85 -18.42 -12.43 30.65
N ARG A 86 -19.70 -12.44 30.31
CA ARG A 86 -20.28 -13.13 29.14
C ARG A 86 -20.93 -12.12 28.18
N ASN A 87 -20.97 -12.47 26.89
CA ASN A 87 -21.60 -11.64 25.88
C ASN A 87 -23.01 -12.16 25.59
N HIS A 88 -24.02 -11.49 26.15
CA HIS A 88 -25.43 -11.86 26.03
C HIS A 88 -26.10 -11.26 24.78
N MET A 89 -25.37 -10.51 23.94
CA MET A 89 -25.93 -9.80 22.78
C MET A 89 -26.71 -10.71 21.83
N HIS A 90 -26.30 -11.97 21.69
CA HIS A 90 -27.00 -12.94 20.85
C HIS A 90 -28.46 -13.15 21.25
N CYS A 91 -28.76 -13.39 22.54
CA CYS A 91 -30.16 -13.54 22.99
C CYS A 91 -30.82 -12.19 23.28
N CYS A 92 -30.10 -11.18 23.76
CA CYS A 92 -30.68 -9.86 24.01
C CYS A 92 -31.31 -9.27 22.73
N VAL A 93 -30.62 -9.36 21.59
CA VAL A 93 -31.14 -8.84 20.32
C VAL A 93 -32.19 -9.78 19.71
N ARG A 94 -32.03 -11.10 19.86
CA ARG A 94 -32.97 -12.09 19.31
C ARG A 94 -34.33 -12.07 19.99
N ASP A 95 -34.32 -11.96 21.32
CA ASP A 95 -35.50 -12.12 22.18
C ASP A 95 -36.10 -10.77 22.62
N ALA A 96 -35.50 -9.66 22.20
CA ALA A 96 -36.02 -8.32 22.49
C ALA A 96 -37.48 -8.19 22.05
N LYS A 97 -38.26 -7.52 22.89
CA LYS A 97 -39.65 -7.20 22.61
C LYS A 97 -39.74 -6.14 21.51
N ASP A 98 -38.83 -5.17 21.56
CA ASP A 98 -38.57 -4.21 20.48
C ASP A 98 -37.06 -4.10 20.27
N ARG A 99 -36.61 -4.45 19.06
CA ARG A 99 -35.18 -4.47 18.70
C ARG A 99 -34.66 -3.09 18.32
N ASP A 100 -35.54 -2.17 17.95
CA ASP A 100 -35.16 -0.82 17.53
C ASP A 100 -34.90 0.06 18.77
N GLU A 101 -35.48 -0.29 19.91
CA GLU A 101 -35.20 0.28 21.22
C GLU A 101 -34.02 -0.45 21.90
N ASP A 102 -32.79 -0.12 21.51
CA ASP A 102 -31.56 -0.86 21.87
C ASP A 102 -30.64 -0.13 22.87
N ALA A 103 -31.04 1.06 23.34
CA ALA A 103 -30.23 1.96 24.17
C ALA A 103 -29.66 1.31 25.46
N CYS A 104 -30.32 0.26 25.97
CA CYS A 104 -29.97 -0.49 27.17
C CYS A 104 -29.19 -1.78 26.89
N PHE A 105 -28.98 -2.18 25.63
CA PHE A 105 -28.28 -3.43 25.29
C PHE A 105 -26.78 -3.42 25.60
N THR A 106 -26.19 -2.27 25.94
CA THR A 106 -24.82 -2.22 26.49
C THR A 106 -24.68 -3.06 27.76
N MET A 107 -25.76 -3.17 28.55
CA MET A 107 -25.82 -4.05 29.73
C MET A 107 -25.55 -5.53 29.36
N CYS A 108 -25.95 -5.97 28.17
CA CYS A 108 -25.76 -7.34 27.70
C CYS A 108 -24.29 -7.71 27.45
N ARG A 109 -23.39 -6.71 27.37
CA ARG A 109 -21.94 -6.91 27.32
C ARG A 109 -21.23 -6.50 28.61
N GLY A 110 -21.99 -6.07 29.62
CA GLY A 110 -21.46 -5.52 30.86
C GLY A 110 -20.84 -4.13 30.70
N GLU A 111 -21.27 -3.38 29.69
CA GLU A 111 -20.76 -2.04 29.39
C GLU A 111 -21.69 -0.97 29.99
N ALA A 112 -21.08 0.12 30.47
CA ALA A 112 -21.84 1.27 30.94
C ALA A 112 -22.69 1.88 29.80
N PRO A 113 -23.85 2.51 30.11
CA PRO A 113 -24.55 3.36 29.17
C PRO A 113 -23.60 4.43 28.61
N GLY A 114 -23.74 4.78 27.33
CA GLY A 114 -22.91 5.81 26.69
C GLY A 114 -22.99 7.14 27.44
N ARG A 115 -21.87 7.87 27.55
CA ARG A 115 -21.80 9.14 28.32
C ARG A 115 -22.82 10.18 27.86
N ASP A 116 -23.12 10.20 26.56
CA ASP A 116 -24.04 11.15 25.94
C ASP A 116 -25.44 10.54 25.67
N LEU A 117 -25.71 9.33 26.17
CA LEU A 117 -26.99 8.66 25.94
C LEU A 117 -28.09 9.38 26.74
N PRO A 118 -29.15 9.88 26.08
CA PRO A 118 -30.30 10.44 26.78
C PRO A 118 -30.93 9.39 27.70
N TRP A 119 -31.14 9.77 28.96
CA TRP A 119 -31.60 8.83 30.00
C TRP A 119 -33.00 8.28 29.71
N ASP A 120 -33.86 9.08 29.09
CA ASP A 120 -35.23 8.72 28.70
C ASP A 120 -35.24 7.59 27.66
N LYS A 121 -34.26 7.58 26.74
CA LYS A 121 -34.08 6.49 25.79
C LYS A 121 -33.61 5.21 26.47
N PHE A 122 -32.66 5.32 27.39
CA PHE A 122 -32.22 4.16 28.18
C PHE A 122 -33.39 3.57 28.98
N GLN A 123 -34.16 4.41 29.66
CA GLN A 123 -35.31 4.00 30.45
C GLN A 123 -36.42 3.39 29.59
N THR A 124 -36.69 3.95 28.41
CA THR A 124 -37.67 3.41 27.45
C THR A 124 -37.25 2.02 26.97
N CYS A 125 -35.99 1.86 26.53
CA CYS A 125 -35.45 0.54 26.20
C CYS A 125 -35.57 -0.43 27.36
N PHE A 126 -35.18 -0.01 28.56
CA PHE A 126 -35.20 -0.88 29.73
C PHE A 126 -36.62 -1.31 30.08
N ALA A 127 -37.60 -0.40 30.09
CA ALA A 127 -39.00 -0.73 30.33
C ALA A 127 -39.56 -1.73 29.31
N ILE A 128 -39.14 -1.64 28.04
CA ILE A 128 -39.61 -2.54 26.98
C ILE A 128 -38.92 -3.90 27.03
N ASN A 129 -37.61 -3.92 27.30
CA ASN A 129 -36.75 -5.08 27.06
C ASN A 129 -36.16 -5.73 28.33
N VAL A 130 -36.41 -5.21 29.55
CA VAL A 130 -35.83 -5.75 30.79
C VAL A 130 -36.17 -7.23 31.02
N GLU A 131 -37.42 -7.66 30.77
CA GLU A 131 -37.85 -9.04 30.97
C GLU A 131 -37.09 -10.03 30.06
N PRO A 132 -37.07 -9.88 28.72
CA PRO A 132 -36.29 -10.76 27.87
C PRO A 132 -34.78 -10.68 28.14
N MET A 133 -34.24 -9.51 28.48
CA MET A 133 -32.83 -9.37 28.87
C MET A 133 -32.48 -10.18 30.12
N TYR A 134 -33.30 -10.12 31.17
CA TYR A 134 -33.04 -10.85 32.42
C TYR A 134 -33.15 -12.36 32.24
N LYS A 135 -34.10 -12.82 31.42
CA LYS A 135 -34.16 -14.24 31.00
C LYS A 135 -32.90 -14.65 30.23
N CYS A 136 -32.41 -13.80 29.33
CA CYS A 136 -31.18 -14.01 28.58
C CYS A 136 -29.92 -14.04 29.48
N PHE A 137 -29.87 -13.26 30.56
CA PHE A 137 -28.82 -13.39 31.58
C PHE A 137 -28.82 -14.77 32.25
N LEU A 138 -29.99 -15.20 32.73
CA LEU A 138 -30.16 -16.50 33.39
C LEU A 138 -29.83 -17.69 32.48
N GLU A 139 -30.25 -17.66 31.21
CA GLU A 139 -29.87 -18.66 30.21
C GLU A 139 -28.36 -18.63 29.95
N GLY A 140 -27.80 -17.44 29.79
CA GLY A 140 -26.39 -17.27 29.45
C GLY A 140 -25.43 -17.78 30.52
N TYR A 141 -25.79 -17.70 31.81
CA TYR A 141 -24.98 -18.26 32.90
C TYR A 141 -24.73 -19.77 32.76
N GLN A 142 -25.65 -20.49 32.12
CA GLN A 142 -25.53 -21.94 31.90
C GLN A 142 -24.98 -22.29 30.52
N THR A 143 -25.06 -21.35 29.57
CA THR A 143 -24.89 -21.67 28.15
C THR A 143 -23.80 -20.88 27.43
N ILE A 144 -23.21 -19.89 28.08
CA ILE A 144 -22.14 -19.06 27.52
C ILE A 144 -20.86 -19.27 28.36
N PRO A 145 -19.71 -19.57 27.73
CA PRO A 145 -18.44 -19.60 28.43
C PRO A 145 -18.07 -18.20 28.96
N SER A 146 -17.44 -18.14 30.13
CA SER A 146 -16.80 -16.91 30.59
C SER A 146 -15.62 -16.54 29.67
N ALA A 147 -15.08 -15.33 29.79
CA ALA A 147 -13.88 -14.94 29.06
C ALA A 147 -12.70 -15.91 29.32
N PRO A 148 -11.85 -16.19 28.30
CA PRO A 148 -10.56 -16.85 28.51
C PRO A 148 -9.69 -16.09 29.51
N GLN A 149 -8.77 -16.79 30.17
CA GLN A 149 -7.96 -16.22 31.26
C GLN A 149 -6.48 -16.16 30.90
N SER A 150 -5.75 -15.24 31.53
CA SER A 150 -4.28 -15.18 31.44
C SER A 150 -3.73 -15.16 30.00
N LEU A 151 -4.31 -14.32 29.15
CA LEU A 151 -3.80 -14.07 27.81
C LEU A 151 -2.38 -13.49 27.90
N ARG A 152 -1.43 -14.16 27.24
CA ARG A 152 -0.01 -13.84 27.35
C ARG A 152 0.75 -14.13 26.05
N ILE A 153 1.87 -13.46 25.88
CA ILE A 153 2.81 -13.70 24.79
C ILE A 153 3.78 -14.80 25.21
N LEU A 154 3.93 -15.82 24.37
CA LEU A 154 4.96 -16.85 24.52
C LEU A 154 6.26 -16.46 23.80
N LEU A 155 6.13 -16.03 22.54
CA LEU A 155 7.23 -15.62 21.69
C LEU A 155 6.77 -14.45 20.83
N LYS A 156 7.72 -13.58 20.51
CA LYS A 156 7.50 -12.44 19.63
C LYS A 156 8.70 -12.30 18.72
N THR A 157 8.47 -11.97 17.46
CA THR A 157 9.51 -11.66 16.49
C THR A 157 9.27 -10.27 15.90
N ASN A 158 9.98 -9.92 14.84
CA ASN A 158 9.73 -8.70 14.08
C ASN A 158 8.52 -8.81 13.13
N ASN A 159 7.99 -10.01 12.88
CA ASN A 159 6.90 -10.22 11.93
C ASN A 159 5.83 -11.23 12.41
N SER A 160 5.91 -11.69 13.66
CA SER A 160 4.99 -12.67 14.22
C SER A 160 4.89 -12.60 15.74
N VAL A 161 3.78 -13.11 16.27
CA VAL A 161 3.55 -13.28 17.71
C VAL A 161 2.94 -14.67 17.97
N SER A 162 3.40 -15.33 19.02
CA SER A 162 2.82 -16.56 19.55
C SER A 162 2.14 -16.24 20.88
N LEU A 163 0.85 -16.54 20.97
CA LEU A 163 -0.02 -16.23 22.10
C LEU A 163 -0.50 -17.51 22.75
N ALA A 164 -0.75 -17.45 24.06
CA ALA A 164 -1.42 -18.50 24.80
C ALA A 164 -2.37 -17.91 25.85
N TRP A 165 -3.37 -18.68 26.22
CA TRP A 165 -4.34 -18.35 27.26
C TRP A 165 -4.77 -19.64 27.97
N ASN A 166 -5.47 -19.46 29.08
CA ASN A 166 -6.12 -20.52 29.82
C ASN A 166 -7.59 -20.59 29.42
N ALA A 167 -8.17 -21.79 29.51
CA ALA A 167 -9.58 -21.99 29.22
C ALA A 167 -10.47 -21.13 30.17
N PRO A 168 -11.68 -20.75 29.73
CA PRO A 168 -12.70 -20.15 30.59
C PRO A 168 -12.90 -20.90 31.91
N GLN A 169 -13.08 -20.17 33.01
CA GLN A 169 -13.35 -20.78 34.31
C GLN A 169 -14.73 -21.45 34.36
N THR A 170 -15.73 -20.85 33.69
CA THR A 170 -17.09 -21.39 33.62
C THR A 170 -17.42 -21.83 32.21
N ASN A 171 -18.16 -22.94 32.11
CA ASN A 171 -18.68 -23.50 30.86
C ASN A 171 -17.62 -23.76 29.77
N ALA A 172 -16.37 -24.08 30.14
CA ALA A 172 -15.30 -24.38 29.19
C ALA A 172 -15.61 -25.56 28.25
N HIS A 173 -16.42 -26.52 28.70
CA HIS A 173 -16.81 -27.68 27.91
C HIS A 173 -17.70 -27.33 26.70
N LEU A 174 -18.33 -26.15 26.69
CA LEU A 174 -19.20 -25.67 25.60
C LEU A 174 -18.41 -25.12 24.40
N ILE A 175 -17.11 -24.88 24.56
CA ILE A 175 -16.28 -24.23 23.56
C ILE A 175 -16.12 -25.13 22.32
N GLY A 176 -16.28 -24.52 21.15
CA GLY A 176 -15.95 -25.11 19.85
C GLY A 176 -14.68 -24.51 19.24
N SER A 177 -14.42 -23.22 19.49
CA SER A 177 -13.22 -22.51 19.01
C SER A 177 -12.95 -21.25 19.85
N TYR A 178 -11.74 -20.72 19.71
CA TYR A 178 -11.35 -19.38 20.11
C TYR A 178 -11.19 -18.50 18.88
N HIS A 179 -11.66 -17.27 18.96
CA HIS A 179 -11.46 -16.25 17.93
C HIS A 179 -10.51 -15.21 18.49
N VAL A 180 -9.39 -15.02 17.81
CA VAL A 180 -8.30 -14.13 18.20
C VAL A 180 -8.32 -12.95 17.24
N THR A 181 -8.62 -11.76 17.75
CA THR A 181 -8.67 -10.54 16.97
C THR A 181 -7.44 -9.70 17.25
N LEU A 182 -6.69 -9.40 16.20
CA LEU A 182 -5.51 -8.55 16.21
C LEU A 182 -5.85 -7.25 15.47
N THR A 183 -5.67 -6.12 16.13
CA THR A 183 -5.91 -4.78 15.57
C THR A 183 -4.60 -4.01 15.56
N ASP A 184 -4.27 -3.42 14.41
CA ASP A 184 -3.18 -2.44 14.33
C ASP A 184 -3.59 -1.18 15.10
N ALA A 185 -2.72 -0.68 15.98
CA ALA A 185 -3.04 0.48 16.79
C ALA A 185 -2.94 1.80 16.00
N ASP A 186 -2.14 1.84 14.92
CA ASP A 186 -1.96 3.02 14.05
C ASP A 186 -3.02 3.05 12.92
N ASP A 187 -3.57 1.88 12.56
CA ASP A 187 -4.70 1.75 11.63
C ASP A 187 -5.80 0.85 12.24
N THR A 188 -6.70 1.46 13.00
CA THR A 188 -7.80 0.75 13.68
C THR A 188 -8.78 0.07 12.71
N GLY A 189 -8.73 0.38 11.41
CA GLY A 189 -9.47 -0.30 10.36
C GLY A 189 -8.86 -1.65 9.95
N ASN A 190 -7.57 -1.86 10.23
CA ASN A 190 -6.85 -3.09 9.94
C ASN A 190 -7.05 -4.11 11.08
N VAL A 191 -8.11 -4.91 10.94
CA VAL A 191 -8.49 -5.95 11.91
C VAL A 191 -8.35 -7.33 11.30
N ARG A 192 -7.47 -8.16 11.85
CA ARG A 192 -7.35 -9.59 11.49
C ARG A 192 -7.97 -10.45 12.56
N THR A 193 -8.82 -11.39 12.16
CA THR A 193 -9.39 -12.40 13.08
C THR A 193 -8.97 -13.79 12.62
N GLU A 194 -8.33 -14.54 13.52
CA GLU A 194 -7.88 -15.90 13.30
C GLU A 194 -8.58 -16.83 14.29
N ASN A 195 -8.96 -18.03 13.86
CA ASN A 195 -9.70 -18.98 14.69
C ASN A 195 -8.82 -20.21 15.01
N THR A 196 -8.88 -20.71 16.24
CA THR A 196 -8.18 -21.93 16.65
C THR A 196 -9.01 -22.74 17.64
N ARG A 197 -8.80 -24.05 17.70
CA ARG A 197 -9.37 -24.91 18.76
C ARG A 197 -8.44 -25.03 19.96
N ASP A 198 -7.16 -24.75 19.77
CA ASP A 198 -6.15 -24.81 20.81
C ASP A 198 -6.17 -23.52 21.64
N SER A 199 -5.69 -23.61 22.89
CA SER A 199 -5.52 -22.44 23.75
C SER A 199 -4.23 -21.64 23.47
N LYS A 200 -3.72 -21.76 22.23
CA LYS A 200 -2.53 -21.08 21.72
C LYS A 200 -2.65 -20.86 20.21
N ILE A 201 -2.00 -19.82 19.71
CA ILE A 201 -1.91 -19.52 18.27
C ILE A 201 -0.60 -18.79 17.95
N THR A 202 -0.11 -18.93 16.72
CA THR A 202 0.95 -18.07 16.19
C THR A 202 0.40 -17.30 14.99
N ILE A 203 0.53 -15.97 15.02
CA ILE A 203 0.06 -15.06 13.98
C ILE A 203 1.30 -14.44 13.33
N GLY A 204 1.48 -14.66 12.02
CA GLY A 204 2.57 -14.10 11.22
C GLY A 204 2.12 -12.95 10.31
N ASN A 205 3.05 -12.49 9.47
CA ASN A 205 2.87 -11.35 8.54
C ASN A 205 2.46 -10.07 9.27
N LEU A 206 3.08 -9.83 10.43
CA LEU A 206 2.97 -8.58 11.16
C LEU A 206 4.04 -7.60 10.66
N GLU A 207 3.75 -6.32 10.78
CA GLU A 207 4.72 -5.28 10.51
C GLU A 207 5.73 -5.18 11.65
N SER A 208 6.99 -4.91 11.31
CA SER A 208 8.04 -4.70 12.31
C SER A 208 7.96 -3.31 12.93
N ASP A 209 8.32 -3.22 14.22
CA ASP A 209 8.23 -1.98 15.00
C ASP A 209 6.83 -1.34 15.00
N SER A 210 5.79 -2.17 14.98
CA SER A 210 4.39 -1.76 14.96
C SER A 210 3.65 -2.23 16.20
N LYS A 211 2.70 -1.40 16.68
CA LYS A 211 1.91 -1.66 17.88
C LYS A 211 0.64 -2.40 17.52
N TYR A 212 0.40 -3.51 18.20
CA TYR A 212 -0.81 -4.31 18.05
C TYR A 212 -1.57 -4.43 19.37
N ILE A 213 -2.89 -4.55 19.23
CA ILE A 213 -3.82 -4.87 20.31
C ILE A 213 -4.42 -6.24 19.97
N VAL A 214 -4.32 -7.19 20.90
CA VAL A 214 -4.94 -8.51 20.73
C VAL A 214 -6.02 -8.77 21.77
N SER A 215 -7.13 -9.32 21.31
CA SER A 215 -8.25 -9.82 22.11
C SER A 215 -8.56 -11.26 21.74
N VAL A 216 -9.03 -12.03 22.72
CA VAL A 216 -9.44 -13.43 22.50
C VAL A 216 -10.81 -13.65 23.11
N VAL A 217 -11.73 -14.22 22.33
CA VAL A 217 -13.05 -14.66 22.80
C VAL A 217 -13.20 -16.17 22.61
N ALA A 218 -13.90 -16.82 23.52
CA ALA A 218 -14.34 -18.20 23.37
C ALA A 218 -15.69 -18.23 22.64
N VAL A 219 -15.85 -19.19 21.73
CA VAL A 219 -17.05 -19.37 20.92
C VAL A 219 -17.57 -20.79 21.11
N THR A 220 -18.88 -20.94 21.27
CA THR A 220 -19.53 -22.24 21.44
C THR A 220 -19.51 -23.08 20.17
N ARG A 221 -19.72 -24.40 20.29
CA ARG A 221 -19.71 -25.34 19.14
C ARG A 221 -20.71 -25.03 18.04
N ASP A 222 -21.82 -24.39 18.38
CA ASP A 222 -22.85 -23.93 17.43
C ASP A 222 -22.47 -22.61 16.72
N GLY A 223 -21.40 -21.93 17.15
CA GLY A 223 -20.94 -20.65 16.60
C GLY A 223 -21.77 -19.43 17.01
N LEU A 224 -22.84 -19.62 17.78
CA LEU A 224 -23.84 -18.59 18.08
C LEU A 224 -23.49 -17.76 19.32
N ARG A 225 -22.96 -18.39 20.36
CA ARG A 225 -22.68 -17.77 21.66
C ARG A 225 -21.20 -17.52 21.86
N ARG A 226 -20.88 -16.39 22.50
CA ARG A 226 -19.51 -15.91 22.68
C ARG A 226 -19.29 -15.43 24.09
N SER A 227 -18.10 -15.64 24.64
CA SER A 227 -17.69 -14.96 25.86
C SER A 227 -17.47 -13.46 25.60
N LEU A 228 -17.28 -12.67 26.66
CA LEU A 228 -16.56 -11.41 26.50
C LEU A 228 -15.09 -11.67 26.14
N SER A 229 -14.41 -10.63 25.68
CA SER A 229 -12.97 -10.69 25.46
C SER A 229 -12.22 -10.93 26.76
N ALA A 230 -11.16 -11.73 26.71
CA ALA A 230 -10.10 -11.66 27.69
C ALA A 230 -9.52 -10.24 27.77
N GLU A 231 -8.76 -9.94 28.84
CA GLU A 231 -8.03 -8.69 28.96
C GLU A 231 -7.19 -8.43 27.70
N LYS A 232 -7.36 -7.23 27.11
CA LYS A 232 -6.67 -6.87 25.87
C LYS A 232 -5.18 -6.77 26.14
N LEU A 233 -4.40 -7.43 25.31
CA LEU A 233 -2.94 -7.42 25.41
C LEU A 233 -2.36 -6.50 24.34
N HIS A 234 -1.54 -5.54 24.78
CA HIS A 234 -0.85 -4.61 23.90
C HIS A 234 0.60 -5.03 23.74
N PHE A 235 1.12 -5.03 22.51
CA PHE A 235 2.53 -5.31 22.26
C PHE A 235 3.06 -4.60 21.03
N PHE A 236 4.38 -4.46 20.97
CA PHE A 236 5.11 -4.00 19.79
C PHE A 236 5.90 -5.17 19.21
N THR A 237 5.79 -5.45 17.92
CA THR A 237 6.74 -6.36 17.25
C THR A 237 8.17 -5.84 17.40
N PHE A 238 9.16 -6.73 17.29
CA PHE A 238 10.54 -6.25 17.24
C PHE A 238 10.78 -5.43 15.97
N GLY A 239 11.67 -4.45 16.02
CA GLY A 239 12.06 -3.72 14.82
C GLY A 239 12.95 -4.56 13.90
N ALA A 240 13.25 -4.00 12.73
CA ALA A 240 14.21 -4.56 11.80
C ALA A 240 15.29 -3.53 11.44
N ALA A 241 16.47 -4.00 11.01
CA ALA A 241 17.45 -3.14 10.36
C ALA A 241 16.86 -2.59 9.04
N PRO A 242 17.16 -1.34 8.66
CA PRO A 242 16.63 -0.74 7.45
C PRO A 242 17.10 -1.51 6.22
N GLN A 243 16.29 -1.50 5.16
CA GLN A 243 16.66 -2.04 3.85
C GLN A 243 16.86 -0.87 2.88
N ILE A 244 17.91 -0.91 2.05
CA ILE A 244 18.19 0.15 1.07
C ILE A 244 18.67 -0.46 -0.25
N THR A 245 18.23 0.14 -1.35
CA THR A 245 18.60 -0.23 -2.71
C THR A 245 18.87 1.02 -3.52
N ALA A 246 19.91 1.00 -4.37
CA ALA A 246 20.11 2.04 -5.35
C ALA A 246 18.93 2.08 -6.32
N TYR A 247 18.47 3.28 -6.69
CA TYR A 247 17.45 3.40 -7.72
C TYR A 247 18.00 2.99 -9.08
N ARG A 248 19.24 3.36 -9.37
CA ARG A 248 20.06 2.90 -10.49
C ARG A 248 21.46 2.61 -9.99
N GLU A 249 21.97 1.42 -10.30
CA GLU A 249 23.33 1.00 -9.94
C GLU A 249 24.39 1.75 -10.77
N THR A 250 24.05 2.12 -12.00
CA THR A 250 24.93 2.88 -12.90
C THR A 250 24.21 4.12 -13.42
N VAL A 251 24.83 5.28 -13.28
CA VAL A 251 24.31 6.56 -13.76
C VAL A 251 25.33 7.20 -14.69
N SER A 252 24.95 7.42 -15.95
CA SER A 252 25.81 8.07 -16.92
C SER A 252 25.35 9.50 -17.17
N VAL A 253 26.21 10.49 -16.89
CA VAL A 253 25.86 11.93 -16.89
C VAL A 253 26.61 12.64 -18.02
N PRO A 254 25.95 13.50 -18.81
CA PRO A 254 26.64 14.23 -19.88
C PRO A 254 27.67 15.20 -19.30
N ARG A 255 28.82 15.34 -19.95
CA ARG A 255 29.87 16.28 -19.51
C ARG A 255 29.37 17.73 -19.44
N GLN A 256 28.44 18.09 -20.33
CA GLN A 256 27.81 19.40 -20.41
C GLN A 256 26.51 19.49 -19.60
N GLY A 257 26.16 18.43 -18.83
CA GLY A 257 24.95 18.40 -18.02
C GLY A 257 24.98 19.46 -16.93
N SER A 258 23.81 20.01 -16.62
CA SER A 258 23.67 21.05 -15.58
C SER A 258 23.77 20.46 -14.16
N SER A 259 23.22 19.27 -13.97
CA SER A 259 23.23 18.55 -12.70
C SER A 259 22.92 17.07 -12.87
N VAL A 260 23.24 16.27 -11.85
CA VAL A 260 22.80 14.87 -11.75
C VAL A 260 22.11 14.66 -10.41
N THR A 261 21.04 13.86 -10.42
CA THR A 261 20.41 13.38 -9.19
C THR A 261 20.74 11.90 -9.03
N LEU A 262 21.32 11.53 -7.89
CA LEU A 262 21.42 10.13 -7.46
C LEU A 262 20.28 9.85 -6.48
N ALA A 263 19.80 8.61 -6.45
CA ALA A 263 18.71 8.25 -5.55
C ALA A 263 18.83 6.82 -5.03
N CYS A 264 18.41 6.62 -3.79
CA CYS A 264 18.22 5.32 -3.18
C CYS A 264 16.80 5.21 -2.61
N ARG A 265 16.25 4.00 -2.68
CA ARG A 265 14.97 3.64 -2.08
C ARG A 265 15.25 2.81 -0.85
N MET A 266 14.58 3.12 0.25
CA MET A 266 14.74 2.40 1.50
C MET A 266 13.39 2.07 2.13
N ILE A 267 13.33 0.93 2.81
CA ILE A 267 12.20 0.51 3.61
C ILE A 267 12.62 0.65 5.07
N ILE A 268 11.91 1.48 5.80
CA ILE A 268 12.09 1.70 7.24
C ILE A 268 10.79 1.25 7.91
N THR A 269 10.91 0.29 8.82
CA THR A 269 9.78 -0.30 9.53
C THR A 269 9.42 0.52 10.77
N GLY A 270 8.13 0.62 11.08
CA GLY A 270 7.60 1.30 12.27
C GLY A 270 7.50 2.83 12.16
N THR A 271 6.74 3.41 13.08
CA THR A 271 6.51 4.86 13.23
C THR A 271 7.07 5.42 14.53
N VAL A 272 7.62 4.56 15.40
CA VAL A 272 7.84 4.87 16.81
C VAL A 272 9.32 5.05 17.14
N HIS A 273 9.70 6.33 17.29
CA HIS A 273 10.81 6.81 18.13
C HIS A 273 12.27 6.39 17.83
N ARG A 274 12.66 6.08 16.59
CA ARG A 274 14.09 5.93 16.29
C ARG A 274 14.55 6.85 15.16
N PRO A 275 15.43 7.84 15.43
CA PRO A 275 16.02 8.65 14.39
C PRO A 275 16.87 7.77 13.50
N THR A 276 16.48 7.60 12.23
CA THR A 276 17.30 6.93 11.25
C THR A 276 18.40 7.86 10.78
N ARG A 277 19.66 7.46 10.93
CA ARG A 277 20.80 8.23 10.41
C ARG A 277 20.99 7.88 8.94
N THR A 278 20.84 8.86 8.06
CA THR A 278 21.03 8.73 6.61
C THR A 278 22.26 9.53 6.16
N GLN A 279 23.01 9.00 5.21
CA GLN A 279 24.21 9.64 4.67
C GLN A 279 24.45 9.31 3.22
N TRP A 280 25.06 10.25 2.52
CA TRP A 280 25.72 10.01 1.25
C TRP A 280 27.23 10.01 1.45
N LEU A 281 27.90 9.06 0.83
CA LEU A 281 29.34 8.92 0.83
C LEU A 281 29.85 8.83 -0.60
N LYS A 282 31.08 9.29 -0.83
CA LYS A 282 31.80 9.16 -2.10
C LYS A 282 33.11 8.42 -1.87
N PHE A 283 33.44 7.51 -2.77
CA PHE A 283 34.74 6.84 -2.72
C PHE A 283 35.84 7.82 -3.10
N ASN A 284 36.80 8.00 -2.20
CA ASN A 284 38.00 8.78 -2.44
C ASN A 284 39.14 7.85 -2.85
N GLU A 285 39.60 8.01 -4.09
CA GLU A 285 40.68 7.17 -4.65
C GLU A 285 42.02 7.32 -3.93
N HIS A 286 42.30 8.47 -3.30
CA HIS A 286 43.55 8.71 -2.59
C HIS A 286 43.56 8.02 -1.23
N THR A 287 42.47 8.13 -0.48
CA THR A 287 42.36 7.53 0.87
C THR A 287 41.85 6.08 0.82
N LYS A 288 41.39 5.61 -0.35
CA LYS A 288 40.79 4.29 -0.59
C LYS A 288 39.61 4.01 0.34
N ARG A 289 38.85 5.04 0.70
CA ARG A 289 37.72 4.99 1.63
C ARG A 289 36.54 5.79 1.12
N PHE A 290 35.36 5.44 1.62
CA PHE A 290 34.15 6.24 1.44
C PHE A 290 34.14 7.37 2.46
N GLU A 291 34.01 8.60 1.98
CA GLU A 291 34.00 9.83 2.78
C GLU A 291 32.64 10.50 2.68
N GLN A 292 32.18 11.10 3.78
CA GLN A 292 30.85 11.71 3.85
C GLN A 292 30.76 12.94 2.95
N ILE A 293 29.66 13.03 2.20
CA ILE A 293 29.35 14.17 1.36
C ILE A 293 28.49 15.15 2.16
N THR A 294 28.96 16.38 2.32
CA THR A 294 28.21 17.48 2.96
C THR A 294 28.03 18.70 2.06
N GLU A 295 28.72 18.73 0.93
CA GLU A 295 28.79 19.87 0.00
C GLU A 295 27.62 19.97 -0.98
N TYR A 296 26.84 18.90 -1.14
CA TYR A 296 25.74 18.81 -2.11
C TYR A 296 24.38 18.74 -1.42
N LEU A 297 23.34 19.16 -2.14
CA LEU A 297 21.97 19.15 -1.64
C LEU A 297 21.43 17.71 -1.58
N SER A 298 21.24 17.20 -0.37
CA SER A 298 20.56 15.94 -0.10
C SER A 298 19.14 16.15 0.41
N SER A 299 18.20 15.29 0.00
CA SER A 299 16.82 15.30 0.52
C SER A 299 16.36 13.88 0.81
N SER A 300 15.48 13.73 1.81
CA SER A 300 14.81 12.46 2.11
C SER A 300 13.32 12.68 2.35
N TYR A 301 12.46 11.84 1.78
CA TYR A 301 11.01 11.96 1.89
C TYR A 301 10.31 10.60 1.80
N ILE A 302 9.07 10.54 2.29
CA ILE A 302 8.19 9.37 2.16
C ILE A 302 7.56 9.40 0.76
N SER A 303 7.81 8.38 -0.05
CA SER A 303 7.29 8.24 -1.42
C SER A 303 5.95 7.50 -1.46
N PHE A 304 5.68 6.66 -0.45
CA PHE A 304 4.44 5.92 -0.29
C PHE A 304 4.22 5.67 1.20
N ALA A 305 3.06 6.12 1.71
CA ALA A 305 2.75 6.13 3.14
C ALA A 305 2.04 4.86 3.64
N ASP A 306 1.47 4.06 2.72
CA ASP A 306 0.90 2.75 3.09
C ASP A 306 2.04 1.76 3.33
N SER A 307 1.70 0.66 4.01
CA SER A 307 2.67 -0.32 4.45
C SER A 307 3.05 -1.33 3.35
N PRO A 308 4.35 -1.62 3.14
CA PRO A 308 5.49 -1.03 3.83
C PRO A 308 5.79 0.39 3.33
N ARG A 309 6.11 1.30 4.26
CA ARG A 309 6.46 2.70 3.92
C ARG A 309 7.75 2.75 3.12
N TYR A 310 7.69 3.39 1.96
CA TYR A 310 8.87 3.61 1.12
C TYR A 310 9.42 5.01 1.33
N PHE A 311 10.70 5.08 1.67
CA PHE A 311 11.45 6.32 1.76
C PHE A 311 12.40 6.43 0.59
N VAL A 312 12.57 7.65 0.10
CA VAL A 312 13.54 7.97 -0.94
C VAL A 312 14.54 8.93 -0.35
N MET A 313 15.81 8.69 -0.63
CA MET A 313 16.90 9.62 -0.39
C MET A 313 17.52 10.02 -1.73
N THR A 314 17.68 11.32 -1.97
CA THR A 314 18.27 11.87 -3.19
C THR A 314 19.50 12.73 -2.88
N LEU A 315 20.43 12.78 -3.83
CA LEU A 315 21.61 13.66 -3.83
C LEU A 315 21.66 14.39 -5.16
N LYS A 316 21.51 15.72 -5.16
CA LYS A 316 21.68 16.55 -6.35
C LYS A 316 23.10 17.12 -6.39
N ILE A 317 23.86 16.74 -7.41
CA ILE A 317 25.22 17.22 -7.66
C ILE A 317 25.15 18.25 -8.80
N SER A 318 25.60 19.47 -8.53
CA SER A 318 25.69 20.57 -9.49
C SER A 318 26.75 21.58 -9.04
N PRO A 319 27.58 22.12 -9.94
CA PRO A 319 27.69 21.78 -11.37
C PRO A 319 28.36 20.41 -11.60
N ILE A 320 28.22 19.85 -12.81
CA ILE A 320 28.93 18.62 -13.22
C ILE A 320 30.41 18.94 -13.48
N GLN A 321 31.31 18.12 -12.93
CA GLN A 321 32.76 18.21 -13.09
C GLN A 321 33.35 16.83 -13.35
N GLU A 322 34.62 16.74 -13.77
CA GLU A 322 35.30 15.43 -13.94
C GLU A 322 35.36 14.63 -12.64
N SER A 323 35.50 15.32 -11.51
CA SER A 323 35.43 14.72 -10.18
C SER A 323 34.06 14.15 -9.85
N THR A 324 32.98 14.50 -10.57
CA THR A 324 31.64 13.92 -10.34
C THR A 324 31.62 12.42 -10.63
N ALA A 325 32.48 11.92 -11.52
CA ALA A 325 32.62 10.49 -11.76
C ALA A 325 33.16 9.76 -10.51
N GLY A 326 32.74 8.50 -10.34
CA GLY A 326 33.21 7.65 -9.25
C GLY A 326 32.10 6.84 -8.59
N GLN A 327 32.44 6.18 -7.48
CA GLN A 327 31.49 5.38 -6.71
C GLN A 327 30.89 6.20 -5.58
N TYR A 328 29.56 6.17 -5.50
CA TYR A 328 28.77 6.80 -4.45
C TYR A 328 28.07 5.72 -3.64
N ARG A 329 27.82 6.01 -2.37
CA ARG A 329 27.14 5.09 -1.47
C ARG A 329 26.11 5.84 -0.66
N CYS A 330 24.88 5.35 -0.69
CA CYS A 330 23.86 5.75 0.27
C CYS A 330 23.92 4.79 1.46
N TYR A 331 23.86 5.35 2.66
CA TYR A 331 23.93 4.61 3.91
C TYR A 331 22.76 5.00 4.81
N VAL A 332 22.15 4.00 5.45
CA VAL A 332 21.08 4.17 6.43
C VAL A 332 21.31 3.26 7.62
N SER A 333 21.02 3.75 8.82
CA SER A 333 21.14 2.96 10.05
C SER A 333 20.10 3.32 11.09
N ASN A 334 19.75 2.33 11.90
CA ASN A 334 19.03 2.47 13.16
C ASN A 334 19.74 1.64 14.24
N ASP A 335 19.19 1.57 15.45
CA ASP A 335 19.81 0.84 16.56
C ASP A 335 19.87 -0.69 16.36
N LEU A 336 19.25 -1.22 15.31
CA LEU A 336 19.20 -2.65 15.00
C LEU A 336 20.17 -3.05 13.88
N GLY A 337 20.74 -2.07 13.17
CA GLY A 337 21.72 -2.32 12.13
C GLY A 337 21.81 -1.22 11.09
N SER A 338 22.59 -1.50 10.06
CA SER A 338 22.84 -0.58 8.96
C SER A 338 22.72 -1.29 7.62
N ALA A 339 22.30 -0.56 6.60
CA ALA A 339 22.33 -1.02 5.22
C ALA A 339 22.90 0.07 4.32
N GLN A 340 23.45 -0.36 3.19
CA GLN A 340 24.06 0.54 2.20
C GLN A 340 23.81 0.04 0.79
N ALA A 341 23.76 0.96 -0.16
CA ALA A 341 23.74 0.63 -1.58
C ALA A 341 24.70 1.55 -2.34
N GLU A 342 25.27 1.03 -3.44
CA GLU A 342 26.30 1.70 -4.22
C GLU A 342 25.78 2.12 -5.59
N ILE A 343 26.29 3.24 -6.08
CA ILE A 343 25.95 3.84 -7.37
C ILE A 343 27.25 4.22 -8.06
N SER A 344 27.49 3.67 -9.24
CA SER A 344 28.62 4.03 -10.10
C SER A 344 28.22 5.15 -11.05
N VAL A 345 28.89 6.30 -10.95
CA VAL A 345 28.66 7.46 -11.80
C VAL A 345 29.76 7.58 -12.84
N SER A 346 29.40 7.64 -14.10
CA SER A 346 30.32 7.85 -15.23
C SER A 346 29.95 9.11 -16.02
N ILE A 347 30.95 9.81 -16.53
CA ILE A 347 30.73 10.95 -17.43
C ILE A 347 30.68 10.44 -18.87
N ARG A 348 29.57 10.69 -19.57
CA ARG A 348 29.44 10.39 -21.00
C ARG A 348 29.92 11.57 -21.83
N ASN A 349 30.79 11.26 -22.78
CA ASN A 349 31.24 12.20 -23.80
C ASN A 349 30.44 12.06 -25.11
N LYS A 350 29.89 10.88 -25.39
CA LYS A 350 29.05 10.58 -26.56
C LYS A 350 27.99 9.57 -26.16
N VAL A 351 26.81 9.64 -26.76
CA VAL A 351 25.78 8.59 -26.63
C VAL A 351 26.21 7.37 -27.44
N VAL A 352 26.03 6.18 -26.86
CA VAL A 352 26.26 4.92 -27.58
C VAL A 352 25.03 4.65 -28.45
N PRO A 353 25.17 4.58 -29.79
CA PRO A 353 24.04 4.31 -30.66
C PRO A 353 23.54 2.87 -30.48
N LYS A 354 22.22 2.69 -30.52
CA LYS A 354 21.60 1.36 -30.60
C LYS A 354 21.83 0.76 -31.99
N PRO A 355 21.80 -0.57 -32.18
CA PRO A 355 21.96 -1.18 -33.51
C PRO A 355 20.83 -0.82 -34.50
N THR A 356 19.66 -0.49 -33.99
CA THR A 356 18.47 -0.13 -34.77
C THR A 356 18.10 1.34 -34.55
N PRO A 357 17.56 2.04 -35.57
CA PRO A 357 17.16 3.43 -35.42
C PRO A 357 16.00 3.59 -34.42
N PRO A 358 15.88 4.75 -33.75
CA PRO A 358 14.76 5.05 -32.86
C PRO A 358 13.40 4.90 -33.57
N GLU A 359 12.43 4.24 -32.95
CA GLU A 359 11.06 4.09 -33.47
C GLU A 359 10.41 5.47 -33.70
N SER A 360 9.58 5.63 -34.73
CA SER A 360 8.82 6.88 -34.91
C SER A 360 7.70 6.99 -33.87
N PRO A 361 7.33 8.20 -33.41
CA PRO A 361 6.20 8.38 -32.50
C PRO A 361 4.91 7.72 -33.03
N ALA A 362 4.65 7.82 -34.34
CA ALA A 362 3.51 7.18 -35.00
C ALA A 362 3.54 5.64 -34.90
N SER A 363 4.71 5.02 -35.13
CA SER A 363 4.89 3.57 -35.00
C SER A 363 4.68 3.10 -33.56
N CYS A 364 5.22 3.84 -32.59
CA CYS A 364 4.99 3.54 -31.18
C CYS A 364 3.51 3.66 -30.81
N CYS A 365 2.82 4.72 -31.22
CA CYS A 365 1.41 4.90 -30.89
C CYS A 365 0.52 3.81 -31.46
N LYS A 366 0.84 3.34 -32.67
CA LYS A 366 0.19 2.17 -33.27
C LYS A 366 0.41 0.91 -32.43
N ARG A 367 1.65 0.70 -31.97
CA ARG A 367 2.01 -0.43 -31.09
C ARG A 367 1.35 -0.36 -29.72
N GLN A 368 1.18 0.84 -29.16
CA GLN A 368 0.45 1.07 -27.89
C GLN A 368 -1.08 0.95 -28.04
N GLY A 369 -1.59 0.80 -29.26
CA GLY A 369 -3.03 0.68 -29.52
C GLY A 369 -3.82 1.94 -29.17
N ILE A 370 -3.26 3.12 -29.46
CA ILE A 370 -3.96 4.40 -29.32
C ILE A 370 -5.16 4.44 -30.27
N ARG A 371 -6.30 4.95 -29.80
CA ARG A 371 -7.52 5.03 -30.62
C ARG A 371 -7.25 5.77 -31.93
N ALA A 372 -7.84 5.31 -33.03
CA ALA A 372 -7.57 5.86 -34.36
C ALA A 372 -7.80 7.39 -34.46
N LEU A 373 -8.79 7.92 -33.73
CA LEU A 373 -9.07 9.37 -33.65
C LEU A 373 -7.98 10.15 -32.90
N CYS A 374 -7.36 9.52 -31.90
CA CYS A 374 -6.31 10.07 -31.06
C CYS A 374 -4.91 9.85 -31.65
N ALA A 375 -4.71 8.81 -32.47
CA ALA A 375 -3.44 8.47 -33.11
C ALA A 375 -2.92 9.58 -34.04
N ALA A 376 -3.81 10.45 -34.54
CA ALA A 376 -3.43 11.64 -35.30
C ALA A 376 -2.55 12.62 -34.51
N PHE A 377 -2.56 12.56 -33.17
CA PHE A 377 -1.69 13.34 -32.29
C PHE A 377 -0.22 12.91 -32.38
N CYS A 378 0.04 11.64 -32.70
CA CYS A 378 1.40 11.10 -32.86
C CYS A 378 2.04 11.42 -34.22
N GLY A 379 1.36 12.22 -35.03
CA GLY A 379 1.73 12.47 -36.42
C GLY A 379 1.44 11.27 -37.32
N ASN A 380 1.93 11.35 -38.55
CA ASN A 380 1.81 10.29 -39.53
C ASN A 380 3.16 10.18 -40.25
N ASP A 381 3.67 8.96 -40.44
CA ASP A 381 4.90 8.70 -41.19
C ASP A 381 4.85 9.23 -42.65
N ARG A 382 3.67 9.67 -43.12
CA ARG A 382 3.38 10.03 -44.52
C ARG A 382 2.89 11.47 -44.76
N SER A 383 2.66 12.31 -43.74
CA SER A 383 1.99 13.62 -43.94
C SER A 383 2.90 14.82 -43.64
N LYS A 384 2.84 15.85 -44.50
CA LYS A 384 3.66 17.09 -44.46
C LYS A 384 3.30 18.11 -43.37
N LYS A 385 2.44 17.82 -42.38
CA LYS A 385 2.01 18.81 -41.37
C LYS A 385 2.46 18.43 -39.96
N THR A 386 3.40 19.23 -39.45
CA THR A 386 4.23 19.05 -38.25
C THR A 386 3.72 19.88 -37.07
N ALA A 387 2.47 19.67 -36.65
CA ALA A 387 2.04 20.18 -35.35
C ALA A 387 1.22 19.11 -34.67
N LEU A 388 1.60 18.77 -33.44
CA LEU A 388 0.69 18.17 -32.47
C LEU A 388 -0.60 18.98 -32.53
N LYS A 389 -1.65 18.43 -33.13
CA LYS A 389 -2.92 19.12 -33.21
C LYS A 389 -3.55 19.02 -31.83
N THR A 390 -3.18 19.92 -30.92
CA THR A 390 -3.79 20.02 -29.58
C THR A 390 -5.31 20.13 -29.69
N GLU A 391 -5.80 20.72 -30.79
CA GLU A 391 -7.22 20.74 -31.18
C GLU A 391 -7.85 19.34 -31.28
N VAL A 392 -7.15 18.36 -31.84
CA VAL A 392 -7.62 16.96 -31.97
C VAL A 392 -7.64 16.27 -30.61
N PHE A 393 -6.65 16.55 -29.77
CA PHE A 393 -6.52 15.95 -28.43
C PHE A 393 -7.70 16.34 -27.53
N ILE A 394 -8.03 17.63 -27.50
CA ILE A 394 -9.17 18.16 -26.72
C ILE A 394 -10.50 17.74 -27.35
N LYS A 395 -10.64 17.83 -28.68
CA LYS A 395 -11.89 17.52 -29.40
C LYS A 395 -12.34 16.07 -29.25
N HIS A 396 -11.40 15.13 -29.15
CA HIS A 396 -11.70 13.70 -29.09
C HIS A 396 -11.53 13.08 -27.71
N HIS A 397 -11.37 13.91 -26.67
CA HIS A 397 -11.17 13.46 -25.28
C HIS A 397 -10.07 12.40 -25.17
N CYS A 398 -8.88 12.69 -25.69
CA CYS A 398 -7.74 11.77 -25.68
C CYS A 398 -6.95 11.77 -24.35
N GLU A 399 -7.46 12.47 -23.33
CA GLU A 399 -6.87 12.60 -21.98
C GLU A 399 -6.65 11.24 -21.31
N ASP A 400 -7.51 10.27 -21.59
CA ASP A 400 -7.46 8.88 -21.12
C ASP A 400 -6.37 8.04 -21.82
N GLU A 401 -5.66 8.61 -22.79
CA GLU A 401 -4.54 7.97 -23.48
C GLU A 401 -3.24 8.77 -23.35
N THR A 402 -3.24 9.86 -22.56
CA THR A 402 -2.07 10.73 -22.28
C THR A 402 -0.83 9.91 -21.95
N GLU A 403 -1.03 8.89 -21.14
CA GLU A 403 0.01 8.01 -20.69
C GLU A 403 0.63 7.12 -21.79
N LYS A 404 -0.17 6.72 -22.78
CA LYS A 404 0.31 5.97 -23.96
C LYS A 404 1.14 6.89 -24.85
N PHE A 405 0.74 8.16 -24.97
CA PHE A 405 1.53 9.19 -25.64
C PHE A 405 2.84 9.47 -24.91
N LEU A 406 2.80 9.53 -23.57
CA LEU A 406 4.00 9.68 -22.75
C LEU A 406 4.95 8.49 -22.92
N ALA A 407 4.45 7.26 -23.03
CA ALA A 407 5.30 6.09 -23.31
C ALA A 407 6.01 6.19 -24.68
N CYS A 408 5.39 6.85 -25.66
CA CYS A 408 5.95 7.02 -27.01
C CYS A 408 6.87 8.22 -27.20
N SER A 409 6.98 9.09 -26.18
CA SER A 409 7.94 10.20 -26.13
C SER A 409 9.15 9.89 -25.24
N ALA A 410 9.18 8.71 -24.60
CA ALA A 410 10.23 8.28 -23.68
C ALA A 410 11.38 7.51 -24.37
N SER A 411 11.49 7.58 -25.70
CA SER A 411 12.51 6.85 -26.44
C SER A 411 13.90 7.40 -26.12
N ASP A 412 14.54 6.75 -25.15
CA ASP A 412 15.98 6.72 -24.86
C ASP A 412 16.51 7.58 -23.69
N SER A 413 15.66 8.24 -22.90
CA SER A 413 16.10 8.94 -21.67
C SER A 413 15.47 8.37 -20.38
N ASP A 414 16.31 8.27 -19.34
CA ASP A 414 15.92 7.83 -18.00
C ASP A 414 15.72 9.07 -17.13
N GLU A 415 14.46 9.53 -17.00
CA GLU A 415 14.11 10.71 -16.20
C GLU A 415 13.81 10.37 -14.74
N GLY A 416 13.96 9.10 -14.35
CA GLY A 416 13.58 8.60 -13.04
C GLY A 416 14.16 9.40 -11.88
N ALA A 417 15.41 9.85 -12.00
CA ALA A 417 16.07 10.63 -10.97
C ALA A 417 15.49 12.05 -10.83
N CYS A 418 15.07 12.70 -11.92
CA CYS A 418 14.32 13.96 -11.85
C CYS A 418 12.95 13.76 -11.19
N CYS A 419 12.25 12.70 -11.56
CA CYS A 419 10.93 12.40 -11.00
C CYS A 419 10.99 12.13 -9.50
N LEU A 420 12.02 11.42 -9.03
CA LEU A 420 12.29 11.23 -7.61
C LEU A 420 12.58 12.57 -6.92
N ARG A 421 13.40 13.44 -7.51
CA ARG A 421 13.63 14.78 -6.94
C ARG A 421 12.34 15.60 -6.82
N ASN A 422 11.40 15.43 -7.75
CA ASN A 422 10.07 16.03 -7.72
C ASN A 422 9.02 15.22 -6.93
N LYS A 423 9.47 14.23 -6.15
CA LYS A 423 8.63 13.43 -5.23
C LYS A 423 7.50 12.66 -5.90
N ILE A 424 7.67 12.24 -7.15
CA ILE A 424 6.69 11.37 -7.82
C ILE A 424 6.62 10.03 -7.08
N PRO A 425 5.40 9.54 -6.74
CA PRO A 425 5.21 8.28 -6.03
C PRO A 425 5.85 7.08 -6.73
N SER A 426 6.34 6.13 -5.93
CA SER A 426 7.09 4.98 -6.45
C SER A 426 6.29 4.11 -7.42
N ASN A 427 4.98 4.02 -7.23
CA ASN A 427 4.06 3.32 -8.12
C ASN A 427 3.82 4.04 -9.46
N CYS A 428 4.23 5.31 -9.63
CA CYS A 428 4.13 6.06 -10.89
C CYS A 428 5.47 6.22 -11.63
N LEU A 429 6.60 5.84 -11.01
CA LEU A 429 7.93 6.09 -11.58
C LEU A 429 8.22 5.35 -12.88
N PHE A 430 7.46 4.30 -13.21
CA PHE A 430 7.54 3.65 -14.51
C PHE A 430 7.27 4.62 -15.68
N LEU A 431 6.53 5.71 -15.44
CA LEU A 431 6.29 6.78 -16.43
C LEU A 431 7.53 7.63 -16.70
N CYS A 432 8.50 7.61 -15.79
CA CYS A 432 9.72 8.42 -15.84
C CYS A 432 10.93 7.64 -16.35
N ASP A 433 10.98 6.33 -16.09
CA ASP A 433 12.20 5.55 -16.25
C ASP A 433 12.04 4.37 -17.22
N GLY A 434 10.82 4.16 -17.73
CA GLY A 434 10.48 3.07 -18.66
C GLY A 434 10.69 1.67 -18.10
N SER A 435 10.92 1.51 -16.79
CA SER A 435 11.38 0.26 -16.15
C SER A 435 10.34 -0.87 -16.12
N LYS A 436 9.09 -0.62 -16.51
CA LYS A 436 8.03 -1.64 -16.59
C LYS A 436 7.16 -1.47 -17.84
N VAL A 437 7.01 -2.55 -18.60
CA VAL A 437 5.93 -2.71 -19.59
C VAL A 437 4.64 -2.93 -18.80
N ILE A 438 3.68 -2.01 -18.93
CA ILE A 438 2.45 -2.05 -18.14
C ILE A 438 1.44 -2.98 -18.80
N ASN A 439 0.79 -3.74 -17.93
CA ASN A 439 -0.47 -4.40 -18.16
C ASN A 439 -1.58 -3.35 -18.39
N LYS A 440 -1.81 -2.99 -19.67
CA LYS A 440 -2.91 -2.22 -20.31
C LYS A 440 -3.47 -0.93 -19.68
N ASN A 441 -3.48 -0.70 -18.37
CA ASN A 441 -4.07 0.49 -17.74
C ASN A 441 -3.12 1.14 -16.72
N ILE A 442 -2.95 2.46 -16.83
CA ILE A 442 -2.17 3.26 -15.88
C ILE A 442 -3.10 3.74 -14.76
N PRO A 443 -2.69 3.66 -13.48
CA PRO A 443 -3.54 4.07 -12.38
C PRO A 443 -3.91 5.56 -12.46
N HIS A 444 -5.20 5.90 -12.30
CA HIS A 444 -5.70 7.29 -12.26
C HIS A 444 -4.94 8.17 -11.25
N LEU A 445 -4.42 7.57 -10.17
CA LEU A 445 -3.60 8.25 -9.17
C LEU A 445 -2.31 8.89 -9.75
N CYS A 446 -1.83 8.45 -10.91
CA CYS A 446 -0.62 8.97 -11.54
C CYS A 446 -0.86 10.20 -12.42
N ALA A 447 -2.11 10.47 -12.83
CA ALA A 447 -2.46 11.55 -13.74
C ALA A 447 -2.00 12.95 -13.29
N PRO A 448 -2.08 13.33 -11.99
CA PRO A 448 -1.62 14.63 -11.51
C PRO A 448 -0.12 14.91 -11.74
N TYR A 449 0.70 13.86 -11.90
CA TYR A 449 2.14 13.99 -12.09
C TYR A 449 2.55 14.15 -13.56
N SER A 450 1.62 14.03 -14.51
CA SER A 450 1.88 14.08 -15.96
C SER A 450 2.68 15.32 -16.39
N ILE A 451 2.33 16.50 -15.87
CA ILE A 451 3.03 17.76 -16.18
C ILE A 451 4.46 17.75 -15.66
N ILE A 452 4.68 17.26 -14.43
CA ILE A 452 6.01 17.19 -13.82
C ILE A 452 6.88 16.20 -14.59
N ILE A 453 6.31 15.05 -14.99
CA ILE A 453 7.00 14.05 -15.81
C ILE A 453 7.41 14.66 -17.16
N PHE A 454 6.51 15.42 -17.78
CA PHE A 454 6.81 16.13 -19.02
C PHE A 454 7.92 17.18 -18.83
N GLN A 455 7.90 17.94 -17.74
CA GLN A 455 8.96 18.89 -17.40
C GLN A 455 10.31 18.21 -17.22
N CYS A 456 10.36 17.08 -16.48
CA CYS A 456 11.58 16.29 -16.32
C CYS A 456 12.16 15.83 -17.66
N ARG A 457 11.31 15.49 -18.63
CA ARG A 457 11.75 15.11 -19.99
C ARG A 457 12.33 16.27 -20.78
N MET A 458 11.88 17.48 -20.48
CA MET A 458 12.36 18.69 -21.14
C MET A 458 13.60 19.28 -20.45
N GLU A 459 14.02 18.78 -19.28
CA GLU A 459 15.06 19.38 -18.43
C GLU A 459 16.46 19.47 -19.07
N GLU A 460 16.71 18.83 -20.20
CA GLU A 460 17.92 19.00 -21.01
C GLU A 460 17.61 18.97 -22.52
N ALA A 461 16.34 19.19 -22.90
CA ALA A 461 15.92 19.08 -24.30
C ALA A 461 16.53 20.17 -25.18
N GLU A 462 16.75 21.37 -24.63
CA GLU A 462 17.40 22.46 -25.35
C GLU A 462 18.84 22.13 -25.71
N ASP A 463 19.53 21.30 -24.92
CA ASP A 463 20.94 20.93 -25.14
C ASP A 463 21.12 19.68 -26.01
N ARG A 464 20.04 19.03 -26.41
CA ARG A 464 20.09 17.98 -27.44
C ARG A 464 20.31 18.61 -28.83
N PRO A 465 20.89 17.85 -29.78
CA PRO A 465 21.06 18.35 -31.13
C PRO A 465 19.71 18.61 -31.81
N GLU A 466 19.71 19.55 -32.75
CA GLU A 466 18.56 19.73 -33.64
C GLU A 466 18.41 18.56 -34.60
N VAL A 467 17.18 18.36 -35.10
CA VAL A 467 16.89 17.36 -36.13
C VAL A 467 17.63 17.74 -37.41
N VAL A 468 18.16 16.73 -38.09
CA VAL A 468 18.83 16.91 -39.38
C VAL A 468 17.83 17.43 -40.43
N THR A 469 18.17 18.55 -41.06
CA THR A 469 17.37 19.12 -42.17
C THR A 469 18.04 18.89 -43.52
N GLY A 470 17.27 18.97 -44.61
CA GLY A 470 17.80 18.87 -45.97
C GLY A 470 18.36 17.50 -46.34
N LEU A 471 17.96 16.43 -45.64
CA LEU A 471 18.37 15.06 -45.93
C LEU A 471 17.99 14.66 -47.36
N LYS A 472 18.99 14.34 -48.18
CA LYS A 472 18.82 13.99 -49.59
C LYS A 472 19.83 12.95 -50.04
N VAL A 473 19.44 12.20 -51.07
CA VAL A 473 20.31 11.29 -51.80
C VAL A 473 20.81 12.00 -53.06
N ASN A 474 22.10 12.31 -53.11
CA ASN A 474 22.76 12.93 -54.25
C ASN A 474 23.18 11.84 -55.25
N SER A 475 22.62 11.91 -56.46
CA SER A 475 22.88 11.05 -57.62
C SER A 475 22.78 9.54 -57.35
N ASP A 476 21.57 8.99 -57.53
CA ASP A 476 21.34 7.56 -57.78
C ASP A 476 21.73 7.30 -59.25
N ARG A 477 23.03 7.21 -59.57
CA ARG A 477 23.48 6.82 -60.92
C ARG A 477 23.19 5.32 -61.07
N PRO A 478 22.39 4.88 -62.06
CA PRO A 478 22.01 3.47 -62.23
C PRO A 478 23.19 2.49 -62.41
N GLU A 479 24.38 3.01 -62.72
CA GLU A 479 25.56 2.22 -63.07
C GLU A 479 26.59 2.08 -61.92
N SER A 480 26.43 2.79 -60.80
CA SER A 480 27.31 2.62 -59.64
C SER A 480 26.50 2.20 -58.41
N ASP A 481 26.85 1.06 -57.81
CA ASP A 481 26.29 0.59 -56.53
C ASP A 481 26.57 1.55 -55.36
N LYS A 482 27.33 2.64 -55.57
CA LYS A 482 27.63 3.66 -54.57
C LYS A 482 26.89 4.95 -54.86
N PHE A 483 26.25 5.52 -53.84
CA PHE A 483 25.63 6.84 -53.92
C PHE A 483 25.91 7.65 -52.65
N SER A 484 25.78 8.97 -52.75
CA SER A 484 26.07 9.89 -51.66
C SER A 484 24.77 10.31 -50.98
N VAL A 485 24.74 10.24 -49.65
CA VAL A 485 23.67 10.81 -48.82
C VAL A 485 24.24 12.03 -48.12
N ALA A 486 23.51 13.15 -48.16
CA ALA A 486 23.96 14.41 -47.55
C ALA A 486 22.82 15.12 -46.82
N TRP A 487 23.18 15.95 -45.86
CA TRP A 487 22.26 16.76 -45.07
C TRP A 487 22.90 18.08 -44.60
N ASN A 488 22.11 18.95 -43.99
CA ASN A 488 22.60 20.19 -43.39
C ASN A 488 23.18 19.92 -42.00
N LYS A 489 24.20 20.69 -41.61
CA LYS A 489 24.77 20.64 -40.26
C LYS A 489 23.70 20.98 -39.21
N ALA A 490 23.46 20.08 -38.26
CA ALA A 490 22.54 20.30 -37.15
C ALA A 490 23.24 21.08 -36.01
N ALA A 491 22.54 22.02 -35.39
CA ALA A 491 23.07 22.71 -34.21
C ALA A 491 23.25 21.72 -33.04
N LYS A 492 24.27 21.96 -32.21
CA LYS A 492 24.65 21.14 -31.04
C LYS A 492 24.98 19.66 -31.33
N ALA A 493 25.12 19.26 -32.60
CA ALA A 493 25.48 17.90 -32.99
C ALA A 493 27.01 17.68 -32.96
N ASP A 494 27.46 16.64 -32.25
CA ASP A 494 28.86 16.21 -32.22
C ASP A 494 29.13 15.09 -33.25
N VAL A 495 28.13 14.25 -33.50
CA VAL A 495 28.18 13.09 -34.40
C VAL A 495 26.80 12.84 -35.05
N TYR A 496 26.79 12.07 -36.14
CA TYR A 496 25.60 11.59 -36.82
C TYR A 496 25.61 10.06 -36.89
N HIS A 497 24.51 9.43 -36.47
CA HIS A 497 24.27 8.01 -36.63
C HIS A 497 23.36 7.80 -37.84
N VAL A 498 23.91 7.13 -38.86
CA VAL A 498 23.23 6.81 -40.11
C VAL A 498 22.87 5.34 -40.09
N TYR A 499 21.57 5.06 -40.11
CA TYR A 499 21.02 3.72 -40.23
C TYR A 499 20.49 3.53 -41.65
N TYR A 500 20.77 2.40 -42.27
CA TYR A 500 20.22 2.09 -43.58
C TYR A 500 19.96 0.58 -43.72
N ARG A 501 19.00 0.22 -44.57
CA ARG A 501 18.66 -1.18 -44.82
C ARG A 501 18.35 -1.45 -46.28
N LYS A 502 18.69 -2.65 -46.71
CA LYS A 502 18.43 -3.16 -48.08
C LYS A 502 17.04 -3.80 -48.20
N ASN A 503 16.52 -4.36 -47.10
CA ASN A 503 15.25 -5.06 -46.99
C ASN A 503 14.64 -4.77 -45.61
N SER A 504 13.42 -5.26 -45.33
CA SER A 504 12.70 -4.98 -44.07
C SER A 504 13.35 -5.51 -42.77
N ASN A 505 14.37 -6.38 -42.82
CA ASN A 505 14.79 -7.14 -41.64
C ASN A 505 16.05 -6.61 -40.93
N ASP A 506 17.08 -6.16 -41.65
CA ASP A 506 18.40 -5.85 -41.04
C ASP A 506 18.83 -4.40 -41.25
N TRP A 507 19.08 -3.70 -40.13
CA TRP A 507 19.64 -2.35 -40.11
C TRP A 507 21.17 -2.39 -40.05
N ILE A 508 21.80 -1.56 -40.86
CA ILE A 508 23.24 -1.30 -40.82
C ILE A 508 23.45 0.08 -40.22
N LEU A 509 24.30 0.19 -39.20
CA LEU A 509 24.65 1.43 -38.53
C LEU A 509 26.04 1.89 -38.96
N GLN A 510 26.14 3.15 -39.35
CA GLN A 510 27.39 3.87 -39.57
C GLN A 510 27.37 5.18 -38.77
N THR A 511 28.47 5.51 -38.10
CA THR A 511 28.61 6.78 -37.37
C THR A 511 29.64 7.66 -38.05
N THR A 512 29.32 8.94 -38.23
CA THR A 512 30.21 9.91 -38.88
C THR A 512 30.16 11.27 -38.17
N GLN A 513 31.20 12.09 -38.35
CA GLN A 513 31.19 13.51 -37.98
C GLN A 513 30.89 14.42 -39.18
N ASP A 514 30.97 13.86 -40.39
CA ASP A 514 30.67 14.56 -41.64
C ASP A 514 29.16 14.67 -41.88
N VAL A 515 28.77 15.66 -42.68
CA VAL A 515 27.37 15.87 -43.11
C VAL A 515 27.00 15.08 -44.37
N GLN A 516 27.84 14.12 -44.75
CA GLN A 516 27.64 13.24 -45.89
C GLN A 516 28.27 11.87 -45.65
N VAL A 517 27.68 10.82 -46.25
CA VAL A 517 28.24 9.47 -46.28
C VAL A 517 28.07 8.85 -47.67
N GLN A 518 28.95 7.93 -48.01
CA GLN A 518 28.77 7.04 -49.16
C GLN A 518 28.17 5.72 -48.67
N LEU A 519 27.09 5.30 -49.31
CA LEU A 519 26.42 4.02 -49.03
C LEU A 519 26.53 3.11 -50.24
N GLU A 520 26.45 1.79 -50.02
CA GLU A 520 26.62 0.77 -51.05
C GLU A 520 25.43 -0.20 -51.13
N GLY A 521 25.00 -0.49 -52.36
CA GLY A 521 23.96 -1.46 -52.70
C GLY A 521 22.54 -0.89 -52.76
N PRO A 522 21.52 -1.73 -53.02
CA PRO A 522 20.14 -1.29 -53.11
C PRO A 522 19.61 -0.94 -51.72
N VAL A 523 19.57 0.35 -51.39
CA VAL A 523 19.03 0.83 -50.11
C VAL A 523 17.58 1.26 -50.29
N GLU A 524 16.71 0.78 -49.39
CA GLU A 524 15.28 1.10 -49.39
C GLU A 524 14.93 2.23 -48.43
N GLU A 525 15.64 2.30 -47.29
CA GLU A 525 15.39 3.27 -46.23
C GLU A 525 16.69 3.71 -45.57
N ILE A 526 16.77 5.01 -45.29
CA ILE A 526 17.87 5.66 -44.57
C ILE A 526 17.29 6.50 -43.45
N VAL A 527 17.93 6.45 -42.29
CA VAL A 527 17.59 7.22 -41.10
C VAL A 527 18.85 7.89 -40.59
N VAL A 528 18.79 9.20 -40.35
CA VAL A 528 19.90 9.97 -39.79
C VAL A 528 19.47 10.57 -38.47
N VAL A 529 20.30 10.35 -37.45
CA VAL A 529 20.10 10.86 -36.09
C VAL A 529 21.34 11.67 -35.70
N SER A 530 21.17 12.97 -35.49
CA SER A 530 22.18 13.82 -34.85
C SER A 530 22.27 13.49 -33.35
N SER A 531 23.49 13.43 -32.82
CA SER A 531 23.74 13.06 -31.43
C SER A 531 24.89 13.86 -30.82
N ASN A 532 24.83 14.05 -29.50
CA ASN A 532 25.89 14.64 -28.69
C ASN A 532 26.02 13.90 -27.35
N SER A 533 26.77 14.46 -26.40
CA SER A 533 26.88 13.86 -25.07
C SER A 533 25.55 13.82 -24.29
N VAL A 534 24.62 14.73 -24.53
CA VAL A 534 23.33 14.84 -23.82
C VAL A 534 22.33 13.83 -24.34
N GLY A 535 22.20 13.66 -25.66
CA GLY A 535 21.19 12.79 -26.22
C GLY A 535 21.16 12.78 -27.75
N ASN A 536 20.18 12.03 -28.27
CA ASN A 536 19.84 11.98 -29.68
C ASN A 536 18.74 12.99 -30.00
N ALA A 537 18.79 13.57 -31.20
CA ALA A 537 17.65 14.29 -31.79
C ALA A 537 16.56 13.33 -32.30
N HIS A 538 15.43 13.86 -32.74
CA HIS A 538 14.48 13.06 -33.52
C HIS A 538 15.13 12.59 -34.83
N ALA A 539 14.73 11.40 -35.27
CA ALA A 539 15.28 10.76 -36.45
C ALA A 539 14.70 11.35 -37.74
N ALA A 540 15.57 11.80 -38.65
CA ALA A 540 15.18 12.18 -40.02
C ALA A 540 15.21 10.92 -40.90
N ARG A 541 14.14 10.64 -41.66
CA ARG A 541 14.05 9.43 -42.48
C ARG A 541 13.75 9.73 -43.95
N ILE A 542 14.33 8.93 -44.84
CA ILE A 542 14.06 8.96 -46.28
C ILE A 542 13.92 7.52 -46.78
N SER A 543 12.88 7.25 -47.57
CA SER A 543 12.60 5.92 -48.11
C SER A 543 12.30 5.97 -49.60
N LYS A 544 12.61 4.89 -50.32
CA LYS A 544 12.36 4.76 -51.75
C LYS A 544 10.91 4.31 -51.97
N GLN A 545 10.09 5.18 -52.57
CA GLN A 545 8.69 4.88 -52.92
C GLN A 545 8.51 5.04 -54.43
N ASN A 546 8.06 3.98 -55.11
CA ASN A 546 7.88 3.95 -56.57
C ASN A 546 9.15 4.42 -57.33
N GLY A 547 10.33 3.97 -56.87
CA GLY A 547 11.63 4.33 -57.45
C GLY A 547 12.13 5.74 -57.13
N ARG A 548 11.38 6.56 -56.38
CA ARG A 548 11.78 7.91 -55.97
C ARG A 548 12.00 8.00 -54.47
N TRP A 549 13.08 8.67 -54.06
CA TRP A 549 13.31 8.99 -52.67
C TRP A 549 12.30 10.00 -52.16
N LYS A 550 11.61 9.66 -51.07
CA LYS A 550 10.70 10.56 -50.36
C LYS A 550 11.13 10.68 -48.90
N ALA A 551 11.38 11.91 -48.48
CA ALA A 551 11.63 12.21 -47.08
C ALA A 551 10.31 12.17 -46.30
N SER A 552 10.31 11.54 -45.13
CA SER A 552 9.32 11.81 -44.09
C SER A 552 9.86 13.01 -43.30
N TYR A 553 9.20 14.16 -43.41
CA TYR A 553 9.71 15.41 -42.84
C TYR A 553 9.49 15.51 -41.31
N TYR A 554 10.57 15.90 -40.64
CA TYR A 554 10.62 17.00 -39.67
C TYR A 554 11.42 18.14 -40.29
#